data_AF-A0A972PVZ9-F1
#
_entry.id   AF-A0A972PVZ9-F1
#
_cell.length_a   1.000
_cell.length_b   1.000
_cell.length_c   1.000
_cell.angle_alpha   90.00
_cell.angle_beta   90.00
_cell.angle_gamma   90.00
#
_symmetry.space_group_name_H-M   'P 1'
#
loop_
_entity.id
_entity.type
_entity.pdbx_description
1 polymer ?
#
loop_
_entity_poly.entity_id
_entity_poly.type
_entity_poly.pdbx_seq_one_letter_code
_entity_poly.pdbx_strand_id
1 'polypeptide(L)' 'MEGKDNMDRATCKCPFCDEEVAFCADLPVTCRSCSIVIVACSSCGGPVREGSETCPSCGGKP' A
#
# COMPACT_ATOMS: atom_id res chain seq x y z
N MET A 1 25.73 -14.00 19.16
CA MET A 1 24.61 -14.37 18.26
C MET A 1 23.80 -13.11 18.07
N GLU A 2 24.26 -12.29 17.13
CA GLU A 2 23.53 -11.11 16.67
C GLU A 2 22.69 -11.51 15.46
N GLY A 3 21.44 -11.09 15.47
CA GLY A 3 20.46 -11.43 14.44
C GLY A 3 19.08 -11.16 15.00
N LYS A 4 18.76 -9.89 15.19
CA LYS A 4 17.37 -9.49 15.43
C LYS A 4 16.66 -9.78 14.11
N ASP A 5 15.96 -10.90 14.03
CA ASP A 5 14.85 -11.06 13.09
C ASP A 5 13.77 -10.07 13.51
N ASN A 6 14.04 -8.80 13.27
CA ASN A 6 13.04 -7.77 13.11
C ASN A 6 12.29 -8.23 11.87
N MET A 7 11.32 -9.12 12.06
CA MET A 7 10.20 -9.22 11.14
C MET A 7 9.68 -7.80 11.07
N ASP A 8 10.15 -7.05 10.07
CA ASP A 8 9.75 -5.70 9.82
C ASP A 8 8.24 -5.79 9.67
N ARG A 9 7.54 -5.54 10.78
CA ARG A 9 6.15 -5.18 10.80
C ARG A 9 6.15 -3.88 10.03
N ALA A 10 6.18 -3.98 8.71
CA ALA A 10 6.24 -2.88 7.80
C ALA A 10 4.92 -2.15 8.01
N THR A 11 4.93 -1.25 8.98
CA THR A 11 3.86 -0.33 9.26
C THR A 11 3.84 0.60 8.06
N CYS A 12 3.17 0.18 7.00
CA CYS A 12 3.00 1.06 5.87
C CYS A 12 2.08 2.17 6.30
N LYS A 13 2.44 3.36 5.87
CA LYS A 13 1.66 4.56 6.12
C LYS A 13 0.88 4.90 4.88
N CYS A 14 -0.28 5.50 5.07
CA CYS A 14 -1.03 6.05 3.97
C CYS A 14 -0.19 7.14 3.29
N PRO A 15 0.09 7.06 1.98
CA PRO A 15 0.92 8.05 1.29
C PRO A 15 0.26 9.44 1.21
N PHE A 16 -1.00 9.58 1.65
CA PHE A 16 -1.76 10.82 1.61
C PHE A 16 -1.91 11.50 2.98
N CYS A 17 -1.93 10.74 4.08
CA CYS A 17 -2.17 11.29 5.43
C CYS A 17 -1.16 10.80 6.49
N ASP A 18 -0.12 10.05 6.11
CA ASP A 18 0.89 9.44 7.00
C ASP A 18 0.34 8.49 8.09
N GLU A 19 -0.98 8.26 8.11
CA GLU A 19 -1.63 7.39 9.08
C GLU A 19 -1.24 5.92 8.86
N GLU A 20 -1.02 5.20 9.96
CA GLU A 20 -0.62 3.80 9.93
C GLU A 20 -1.76 2.96 9.35
N VAL A 21 -1.49 2.27 8.24
CA VAL A 21 -2.43 1.36 7.60
C VAL A 21 -1.91 -0.06 7.72
N ALA A 22 -2.80 -1.01 7.97
CA ALA A 22 -2.45 -2.42 8.00
C ALA A 22 -2.04 -2.85 6.58
N PHE A 23 -0.74 -2.95 6.32
CA PHE A 23 -0.22 -3.37 5.03
C PHE A 23 0.71 -4.54 5.28
N CYS A 24 0.10 -5.70 5.48
CA CYS A 24 0.82 -6.96 5.53
C CYS A 24 0.24 -7.84 4.43
N ALA A 25 0.80 -7.70 3.22
CA ALA A 25 0.60 -8.57 2.06
C ALA A 25 -0.81 -8.71 1.46
N ASP A 26 -1.88 -8.32 2.15
CA ASP A 26 -3.27 -8.48 1.69
C ASP A 26 -3.86 -7.13 1.27
N LEU A 27 -3.81 -6.85 -0.05
CA LEU A 27 -4.57 -5.77 -0.68
C LEU A 27 -5.97 -6.33 -1.03
N PRO A 28 -7.06 -5.55 -0.85
CA PRO A 28 -7.11 -4.09 -0.71
C PRO A 28 -6.96 -3.55 0.72
N VAL A 29 -6.26 -2.43 0.86
CA VAL A 29 -6.06 -1.70 2.13
C VAL A 29 -6.89 -0.42 2.11
N THR A 30 -7.74 -0.22 3.11
CA THR A 30 -8.54 1.01 3.23
C THR A 30 -7.94 1.93 4.29
N CYS A 31 -7.57 3.15 3.90
CA CYS A 31 -7.21 4.18 4.86
C CYS A 31 -8.50 4.84 5.39
N ARG A 32 -8.77 4.71 6.69
CA ARG A 32 -9.97 5.29 7.32
C ARG A 32 -9.95 6.81 7.38
N SER A 33 -8.83 7.46 7.72
CA SER A 33 -8.75 8.92 7.73
C SER A 33 -8.96 9.52 6.35
N CYS A 34 -8.25 8.99 5.35
CA CYS A 34 -8.35 9.49 3.99
C CYS A 34 -9.63 8.98 3.26
N SER A 35 -10.30 7.95 3.81
CA SER A 35 -11.44 7.26 3.17
C SER A 35 -11.13 6.84 1.71
N ILE A 36 -9.93 6.30 1.51
CA ILE A 36 -9.47 5.79 0.20
C ILE A 36 -9.12 4.31 0.32
N VAL A 37 -9.32 3.58 -0.78
CA VAL A 37 -8.89 2.19 -0.91
C VAL A 37 -7.63 2.16 -1.77
N ILE A 38 -6.63 1.42 -1.31
CA ILE A 38 -5.36 1.19 -1.99
C ILE A 38 -5.36 -0.29 -2.40
N VAL A 39 -5.16 -0.56 -3.68
CA VAL A 39 -5.11 -1.88 -4.30
C VAL A 39 -3.72 -2.13 -4.89
N ALA A 40 -3.43 -3.37 -5.29
CA ALA A 40 -2.24 -3.68 -6.08
C ALA A 40 -2.52 -3.40 -7.55
N CYS A 41 -1.61 -2.71 -8.23
CA CYS A 41 -1.64 -2.60 -9.67
C CYS A 41 -1.40 -3.97 -10.30
N SER A 42 -2.30 -4.40 -11.18
CA SER A 42 -2.19 -5.68 -11.90
C SER A 42 -0.97 -5.76 -12.81
N SER A 43 -0.41 -4.62 -13.23
CA SER A 43 0.75 -4.55 -14.14
C SER A 43 2.10 -4.65 -13.41
N CYS A 44 2.26 -4.03 -12.23
CA CYS A 44 3.55 -3.95 -11.54
C CYS A 44 3.54 -4.39 -10.09
N GLY A 45 2.36 -4.69 -9.51
CA GLY A 45 2.20 -5.01 -8.09
C GLY A 45 2.32 -3.80 -7.14
N GLY A 46 2.53 -2.60 -7.68
CA GLY A 46 2.66 -1.37 -6.89
C GLY A 46 1.34 -0.89 -6.28
N PRO A 47 1.37 -0.14 -5.17
CA PRO A 47 0.17 0.40 -4.55
C PRO A 47 -0.46 1.47 -5.44
N VAL A 48 -1.77 1.35 -5.67
CA VAL A 48 -2.56 2.28 -6.47
C VAL A 48 -3.90 2.52 -5.81
N ARG A 49 -4.44 3.73 -5.94
CA ARG A 49 -5.77 4.03 -5.41
C ARG A 49 -6.83 3.30 -6.23
N GLU A 50 -7.77 2.64 -5.56
CA GLU A 50 -8.94 2.04 -6.19
C GLU A 50 -9.72 3.11 -6.96
N GLY A 51 -10.08 2.80 -8.21
CA GLY A 51 -10.74 3.75 -9.10
C GLY A 51 -9.81 4.78 -9.76
N SER A 52 -8.50 4.72 -9.53
CA SER A 52 -7.54 5.49 -10.33
C SER A 52 -7.51 4.94 -11.76
N GLU A 53 -7.51 5.79 -12.77
CA GLU A 53 -7.43 5.35 -14.18
C GLU A 53 -6.03 4.82 -14.54
N THR A 54 -5.03 5.28 -13.79
CA THR A 54 -3.61 5.02 -14.07
C THR A 54 -2.86 4.77 -12.75
N CYS A 55 -1.94 3.82 -12.77
CA CYS A 55 -1.02 3.54 -11.69
C CYS A 55 0.08 4.61 -11.62
N PRO A 56 0.26 5.31 -10.50
CA PRO A 56 1.31 6.32 -10.37
C PRO A 56 2.73 5.71 -10.34
N SER A 57 2.82 4.40 -10.08
CA SER A 57 4.10 3.71 -9.96
C SER A 57 4.68 3.24 -11.30
N CYS A 58 3.83 2.88 -12.27
CA CYS A 58 4.28 2.35 -13.56
C CYS A 58 3.60 2.99 -14.78
N GLY A 59 2.55 3.79 -14.59
CA GLY A 59 1.74 4.36 -15.67
C GLY A 59 0.76 3.37 -16.33
N GLY A 60 0.69 2.12 -15.86
CA GLY A 60 -0.25 1.10 -16.36
C GLY A 60 -1.66 1.28 -15.81
N LYS A 61 -2.63 0.55 -16.37
CA LYS A 61 -3.96 0.45 -15.75
C LYS A 61 -3.87 -0.42 -14.49
N PRO A 62 -4.41 0.04 -13.35
CA PRO A 62 -4.41 -0.71 -12.10
C PRO A 62 -5.22 -2.00 -12.19
#